data_AF-A0AAW0BSY0-F1
#
_entry.id   AF-A0AAW0BSY0-F1
#
_cell.length_a   1.000
_cell.length_b   1.000
_cell.length_c   1.000
_cell.angle_alpha   90.00
_cell.angle_beta   90.00
_cell.angle_gamma   90.00
#
_symmetry.space_group_name_H-M   'P 1'
#
loop_
_entity.id
_entity.type
_entity.pdbx_description
1 polymer ?
#
loop_
_entity_poly.entity_id
_entity_poly.type
_entity_poly.pdbx_seq_one_letter_code
_entity_poly.pdbx_strand_id
1 'polypeptide(L)'
;MAHLFPTTSGPNDPPGPQLSPEQWHYALAQFLSQSQTIPPTQLPTPPASASPELVLDPMLAPQPQQSTESRLEALEQEITRLKAEKRATEDDSESAPEKKRRKRKQKPSPYVLKSSAGLCEEQIKVRKLLMQKVKNEGKRITGRLSDSDSDSDDGDDESDLPSSQATHTILRYNFAATVTHADNIKVFDRIADLVWTEQRDPTSSTYSLGYPNVSFTREDLLEFAETNFRSWKSKWKGEHYPEVRRKQEKAAQKDRQVLRRKELKANRLKAVSDYKQKYKRDPICILETDFMSDEISAPSADDEDTRDEHRRRLVKAAHLGPTQQRNDVWEVIRPGFQSVEMSKTKNDLDELVNKRRETQNKKTKRIRGRVPRVNFGNTHNRIPRSTLYPFMLSQPWYDEHVAGNEELEGTVMIFSKDPRGFGDS
;
A
#
# COMPACT_ATOMS: atom_id res chain seq x y z
N MET A 1 -19.60 -38.31 39.77
CA MET A 1 -18.45 -37.43 40.07
C MET A 1 -18.79 -36.04 39.56
N ALA A 2 -19.23 -35.19 40.46
CA ALA A 2 -19.60 -33.81 40.20
C ALA A 2 -18.39 -32.91 40.49
N HIS A 3 -18.01 -32.05 39.55
CA HIS A 3 -17.03 -31.00 39.79
C HIS A 3 -17.71 -29.64 39.70
N LEU A 4 -17.81 -29.03 40.88
CA LEU A 4 -18.17 -27.65 41.14
C LEU A 4 -17.06 -26.73 40.62
N PHE A 5 -17.43 -25.68 39.89
CA PHE A 5 -16.55 -24.54 39.63
C PHE A 5 -17.00 -23.35 40.49
N PRO A 6 -16.08 -22.61 41.13
CA PRO A 6 -16.40 -21.47 41.96
C PRO A 6 -16.55 -20.19 41.12
N THR A 7 -17.59 -19.42 41.42
CA THR A 7 -17.81 -18.05 40.96
C THR A 7 -16.96 -17.08 41.78
N THR A 8 -16.03 -16.39 41.13
CA THR A 8 -15.31 -15.24 41.70
C THR A 8 -16.04 -13.95 41.36
N SER A 9 -16.60 -13.31 42.39
CA SER A 9 -17.15 -11.96 42.41
C SER A 9 -16.02 -10.91 42.41
N GLY A 10 -16.05 -9.99 41.43
CA GLY A 10 -15.24 -8.76 41.40
C GLY A 10 -15.94 -7.58 42.11
N PRO A 11 -15.21 -6.49 42.41
CA PRO A 11 -15.60 -5.48 43.39
C PRO A 11 -16.58 -4.43 42.85
N ASN A 12 -17.43 -3.96 43.76
CA ASN A 12 -18.36 -2.84 43.60
C ASN A 12 -17.61 -1.53 43.32
N ASP A 13 -17.65 -1.04 42.08
CA ASP A 13 -17.51 0.39 41.80
C ASP A 13 -18.87 1.08 41.99
N PRO A 14 -18.95 2.20 42.74
CA PRO A 14 -20.19 2.93 42.88
C PRO A 14 -20.61 3.51 41.52
N PRO A 15 -21.89 3.45 41.15
CA PRO A 15 -22.36 4.05 39.91
C PRO A 15 -22.09 5.56 39.93
N GLY A 16 -21.27 6.02 39.00
CA GLY A 16 -21.08 7.46 38.77
C GLY A 16 -22.41 8.14 38.46
N PRO A 17 -22.52 9.46 38.75
CA PRO A 17 -23.77 10.18 38.58
C PRO A 17 -24.24 10.09 37.13
N GLN A 18 -25.38 9.43 36.90
CA GLN A 18 -26.04 9.46 35.60
C GLN A 18 -26.65 10.84 35.42
N LEU A 19 -25.94 11.69 34.69
CA LEU A 19 -26.49 12.97 34.21
C LEU A 19 -27.52 12.67 33.13
N SER A 20 -28.72 13.24 33.26
CA SER A 20 -29.74 13.15 32.23
C SER A 20 -29.29 13.86 30.94
N PRO A 21 -29.84 13.52 29.77
CA PRO A 21 -29.51 14.20 28.51
C PRO A 21 -29.66 15.73 28.59
N GLU A 22 -30.63 16.23 29.37
CA GLU A 22 -30.82 17.67 29.59
C GLU A 22 -29.69 18.28 30.44
N GLN A 23 -29.17 17.55 31.42
CA GLN A 23 -28.03 18.00 32.23
C GLN A 23 -26.73 18.05 31.42
N TRP A 24 -26.58 17.14 30.44
CA TRP A 24 -25.48 17.18 29.48
C TRP A 24 -25.50 18.44 28.62
N HIS A 25 -26.68 18.83 28.12
CA HIS A 25 -26.81 20.06 27.35
C HIS A 25 -26.52 21.31 28.18
N TYR A 26 -26.93 21.32 29.46
CA TYR A 26 -26.66 22.45 30.35
C TYR A 26 -25.17 22.58 30.71
N ALA A 27 -24.49 21.45 30.95
CA ALA A 27 -23.05 21.42 31.21
C ALA A 27 -22.23 21.90 29.99
N LEU A 28 -22.62 21.48 28.79
CA LEU A 28 -22.01 21.95 27.54
C LEU A 28 -22.23 23.44 27.29
N ALA A 29 -23.42 23.97 27.59
CA ALA A 29 -23.70 25.39 27.47
C ALA A 29 -22.89 26.24 28.46
N GLN A 30 -22.70 25.79 29.70
CA GLN A 30 -21.84 26.47 30.67
C GLN A 30 -20.36 26.44 30.29
N PHE A 31 -19.89 25.34 29.72
CA PHE A 31 -18.50 25.23 29.26
C PHE A 31 -18.20 26.18 28.09
N LEU A 32 -19.12 26.27 27.12
CA LEU A 32 -18.98 27.18 25.98
C LEU A 32 -19.06 28.66 26.38
N SER A 33 -19.83 28.98 27.42
CA SER A 33 -19.97 30.35 27.94
C SER A 33 -18.67 30.88 28.57
N GLN A 34 -17.80 30.01 29.11
CA GLN A 34 -16.56 30.42 29.78
C GLN A 34 -15.37 30.62 28.82
N SER A 35 -15.54 30.40 27.51
CA SER A 35 -14.44 30.37 26.55
C SER A 35 -14.22 31.70 25.77
N GLN A 36 -14.88 32.80 26.13
CA GLN A 36 -14.77 34.07 25.38
C GLN A 36 -14.33 35.26 26.25
N THR A 37 -13.03 35.34 26.53
CA THR A 37 -12.35 36.62 26.83
C THR A 37 -10.84 36.48 26.56
N ILE A 38 -10.45 36.54 25.28
CA ILE A 38 -9.06 36.79 24.90
C ILE A 38 -8.96 38.30 24.59
N PRO A 39 -8.20 39.09 25.37
CA PRO A 39 -8.00 40.50 25.07
C PRO A 39 -7.16 40.68 23.78
N PRO A 40 -7.39 41.75 23.00
CA PRO A 40 -6.69 41.98 21.75
C PRO A 40 -5.21 42.34 22.00
N THR A 41 -4.31 41.43 21.62
CA THR A 41 -2.87 41.67 21.57
C THR A 41 -2.57 42.72 20.49
N GLN A 42 -2.09 43.88 20.91
CA GLN A 42 -1.58 44.93 20.02
C GLN A 42 -0.27 44.47 19.38
N LEU A 43 -0.23 44.45 18.04
CA LEU A 43 0.98 44.20 17.26
C LEU A 43 1.86 45.47 17.23
N PRO A 44 3.19 45.34 17.39
CA PRO A 44 4.11 46.46 17.29
C PRO A 44 4.29 46.90 15.83
N THR A 45 4.19 48.20 15.61
CA THR A 45 4.47 48.92 14.37
C THR A 45 5.94 48.74 13.96
N PRO A 46 6.25 48.37 12.71
CA PRO A 46 7.62 48.31 12.22
C PRO A 46 8.19 49.72 11.98
N PRO A 47 9.49 49.94 12.22
CA PRO A 47 10.15 51.21 11.93
C PRO A 47 10.30 51.42 10.41
N ALA A 48 10.07 52.66 9.99
CA ALA A 48 10.25 53.14 8.63
C ALA A 48 11.69 52.90 8.16
N SER A 49 11.88 51.95 7.24
CA SER A 49 13.14 51.74 6.54
C SER A 49 13.09 52.50 5.22
N ALA A 50 14.07 53.37 5.03
CA ALA A 50 14.21 54.25 3.88
C ALA A 50 14.39 53.44 2.59
N SER A 51 13.50 53.71 1.62
CA SER A 51 13.62 53.26 0.24
C SER A 51 14.83 53.93 -0.42
N PRO A 52 15.76 53.19 -1.04
CA PRO A 52 16.65 53.75 -2.05
C PRO A 52 15.90 53.88 -3.37
N GLU A 53 16.04 55.07 -3.94
CA GLU A 53 15.50 55.56 -5.20
C GLU A 53 15.99 54.67 -6.36
N LEU A 54 15.05 54.00 -7.04
CA LEU A 54 15.29 53.24 -8.26
C LEU A 54 15.56 54.19 -9.42
N VAL A 55 16.82 54.25 -9.85
CA VAL A 55 17.20 54.83 -11.15
C VAL A 55 16.78 53.83 -12.23
N LEU A 56 15.69 54.14 -12.92
CA LEU A 56 15.20 53.41 -14.09
C LEU A 56 16.03 53.79 -15.32
N ASP A 57 16.80 52.82 -15.82
CA ASP A 57 17.51 52.89 -17.09
C ASP A 57 16.51 52.65 -18.25
N PRO A 58 16.32 53.58 -19.21
CA PRO A 58 15.34 53.44 -20.26
C PRO A 58 15.99 52.92 -21.54
N MET A 59 16.42 51.65 -21.58
CA MET A 59 16.78 50.98 -22.84
C MET A 59 16.52 49.46 -22.79
N LEU A 60 15.25 49.05 -22.82
CA LEU A 60 14.89 47.74 -23.37
C LEU A 60 13.85 47.91 -24.46
N ALA A 61 14.31 47.80 -25.70
CA ALA A 61 13.47 47.67 -26.87
C ALA A 61 12.53 46.45 -26.71
N PRO A 62 11.29 46.53 -27.22
CA PRO A 62 10.35 45.43 -27.18
C PRO A 62 10.90 44.26 -28.01
N GLN A 63 11.40 43.23 -27.33
CA GLN A 63 11.67 41.93 -27.93
C GLN A 63 10.34 41.34 -28.45
N PRO A 64 10.30 40.80 -29.68
CA PRO A 64 9.07 40.36 -30.31
C PRO A 64 8.43 39.21 -29.51
N GLN A 65 7.19 39.44 -29.05
CA GLN A 65 6.36 38.47 -28.31
C GLN A 65 6.06 37.17 -29.09
N GLN A 66 6.43 37.09 -30.37
CA GLN A 66 6.30 35.89 -31.19
C GLN A 66 7.20 34.72 -30.72
N SER A 67 8.23 34.99 -29.90
CA SER A 67 9.10 33.92 -29.37
C SER A 67 8.47 33.10 -28.24
N THR A 68 7.51 33.65 -27.49
CA THR A 68 6.99 32.97 -26.28
C THR A 68 5.87 32.00 -26.61
N GLU A 69 5.01 32.33 -27.57
CA GLU A 69 3.92 31.44 -28.01
C GLU A 69 4.48 30.20 -28.73
N SER A 70 5.44 30.39 -29.64
CA SER A 70 6.12 29.26 -30.29
C SER A 70 6.85 28.34 -29.30
N ARG A 71 7.37 28.89 -28.19
CA ARG A 71 8.01 28.11 -27.13
C ARG A 71 7.01 27.33 -26.29
N LEU A 72 5.81 27.87 -26.05
CA LEU A 72 4.74 27.17 -25.35
C LEU A 72 4.20 26.02 -26.20
N GLU A 73 3.96 26.25 -27.49
CA GLU A 73 3.49 25.22 -28.41
C GLU A 73 4.51 24.07 -28.56
N ALA A 74 5.81 24.39 -28.62
CA ALA A 74 6.87 23.38 -28.61
C ALA A 74 6.91 22.55 -27.31
N LEU A 75 6.66 23.17 -26.15
CA LEU A 75 6.60 22.46 -24.87
C LEU A 75 5.36 21.57 -24.76
N GLU A 76 4.21 22.01 -25.25
CA GLU A 76 2.99 21.21 -25.27
C GLU A 76 3.15 19.99 -26.19
N GLN A 77 3.76 20.15 -27.36
CA GLN A 77 4.08 19.04 -28.25
C GLN A 77 5.04 18.04 -27.59
N GLU A 78 6.08 18.51 -26.89
CA GLU A 78 7.03 17.63 -26.19
C GLU A 78 6.36 16.88 -25.03
N ILE A 79 5.48 17.53 -24.26
CA ILE A 79 4.71 16.86 -23.19
C ILE A 79 3.78 15.79 -23.79
N THR A 80 3.16 16.08 -24.93
CA THR A 80 2.27 15.13 -25.61
C THR A 80 3.05 13.93 -26.14
N ARG A 81 4.25 14.16 -26.70
CA ARG A 81 5.19 13.12 -27.13
C ARG A 81 5.64 12.24 -25.97
N LEU A 82 6.07 12.83 -24.85
CA LEU A 82 6.50 12.08 -23.67
C LEU A 82 5.36 11.29 -23.02
N LYS A 83 4.14 11.83 -23.03
CA LYS A 83 2.94 11.10 -22.57
C LYS A 83 2.61 9.91 -23.48
N ALA A 84 2.75 10.07 -24.80
CA ALA A 84 2.54 8.99 -25.76
C ALA A 84 3.63 7.90 -25.64
N GLU A 85 4.90 8.29 -25.51
CA GLU A 85 6.04 7.38 -25.31
C GLU A 85 5.87 6.59 -24.01
N LYS A 86 5.51 7.26 -22.91
CA LYS A 86 5.25 6.61 -21.63
C LYS A 86 4.11 5.59 -21.71
N ARG A 87 2.99 5.93 -22.35
CA ARG A 87 1.88 4.99 -22.58
C ARG A 87 2.31 3.78 -23.40
N ALA A 88 3.12 3.99 -24.44
CA ALA A 88 3.65 2.89 -25.26
C ALA A 88 4.56 1.94 -24.46
N THR A 89 5.39 2.46 -23.54
CA THR A 89 6.22 1.60 -22.67
C THR A 89 5.47 0.88 -21.54
N GLU A 90 4.33 1.40 -21.08
CA GLU A 90 3.55 0.77 -20.02
C GLU A 90 2.64 -0.36 -20.55
N ASP A 91 2.08 -0.22 -21.76
CA ASP A 91 1.19 -1.22 -22.38
C ASP A 91 1.92 -2.37 -23.10
N ASP A 92 3.16 -2.18 -23.57
CA ASP A 92 3.93 -3.22 -24.28
C ASP A 92 4.58 -4.25 -23.32
N SER A 93 4.16 -4.25 -22.04
CA SER A 93 4.59 -5.22 -21.04
C SER A 93 3.64 -6.41 -20.84
N GLU A 94 2.44 -6.41 -21.44
CA GLU A 94 1.44 -7.48 -21.16
C GLU A 94 0.90 -8.30 -22.37
N SER A 95 1.22 -8.04 -23.65
CA SER A 95 0.56 -8.82 -24.73
C SER A 95 1.24 -9.00 -26.10
N ALA A 96 2.57 -9.11 -26.20
CA ALA A 96 3.20 -9.57 -27.44
C ALA A 96 3.41 -11.10 -27.43
N PRO A 97 2.98 -11.86 -28.46
CA PRO A 97 3.41 -13.25 -28.62
C PRO A 97 4.91 -13.25 -28.85
N GLU A 98 5.60 -13.87 -27.90
CA GLU A 98 7.05 -13.92 -27.74
C GLU A 98 7.73 -14.43 -29.02
N LYS A 99 8.00 -13.52 -29.97
CA LYS A 99 9.01 -13.74 -30.99
C LYS A 99 10.30 -13.89 -30.20
N LYS A 100 10.72 -15.15 -30.04
CA LYS A 100 11.97 -15.61 -29.44
C LYS A 100 13.15 -14.97 -30.18
N ARG A 101 13.37 -13.67 -30.01
CA ARG A 101 14.71 -13.09 -30.04
C ARG A 101 15.39 -13.85 -28.93
N ARG A 102 16.25 -14.79 -29.33
CA ARG A 102 17.20 -15.44 -28.45
C ARG A 102 18.00 -14.32 -27.79
N LYS A 103 17.48 -13.78 -26.69
CA LYS A 103 18.25 -12.99 -25.74
C LYS A 103 19.36 -13.94 -25.38
N ARG A 104 20.53 -13.69 -25.96
CA ARG A 104 21.77 -14.34 -25.62
C ARG A 104 21.77 -14.31 -24.09
N LYS A 105 21.61 -15.49 -23.46
CA LYS A 105 21.57 -15.61 -22.00
C LYS A 105 22.92 -15.06 -21.53
N GLN A 106 23.00 -13.76 -21.28
CA GLN A 106 24.08 -13.23 -20.48
C GLN A 106 23.94 -14.00 -19.19
N LYS A 107 24.95 -14.81 -18.88
CA LYS A 107 25.01 -15.50 -17.61
C LYS A 107 24.79 -14.40 -16.57
N PRO A 108 23.78 -14.52 -15.69
CA PRO A 108 23.54 -13.50 -14.67
C PRO A 108 24.89 -13.26 -14.00
N SER A 109 25.30 -11.99 -13.94
CA SER A 109 26.52 -11.64 -13.24
C SER A 109 26.47 -12.33 -11.87
N PRO A 110 27.45 -13.16 -11.51
CA PRO A 110 27.39 -13.92 -10.26
C PRO A 110 27.39 -13.04 -9.00
N TYR A 111 27.47 -11.71 -9.14
CA TYR A 111 28.19 -10.88 -8.18
C TYR A 111 27.45 -9.68 -7.58
N VAL A 112 26.14 -9.49 -7.77
CA VAL A 112 25.50 -8.30 -7.18
C VAL A 112 24.07 -8.57 -6.72
N LEU A 113 23.84 -8.60 -5.40
CA LEU A 113 22.52 -8.74 -4.78
C LEU A 113 21.79 -7.40 -4.61
N LYS A 114 22.42 -6.28 -4.99
CA LYS A 114 21.85 -4.91 -5.00
C LYS A 114 20.46 -4.85 -5.65
N SER A 115 20.38 -5.27 -6.92
CA SER A 115 19.12 -5.24 -7.68
C SER A 115 18.19 -6.38 -7.29
N SER A 116 16.91 -6.08 -7.04
CA SER A 116 15.87 -7.10 -6.86
C SER A 116 15.46 -7.77 -8.18
N ALA A 117 15.75 -7.15 -9.32
CA ALA A 117 15.30 -7.62 -10.63
C ALA A 117 16.29 -8.63 -11.21
N GLY A 118 15.77 -9.76 -11.71
CA GLY A 118 16.57 -10.76 -12.43
C GLY A 118 17.40 -11.70 -11.54
N LEU A 119 17.20 -11.69 -10.22
CA LEU A 119 17.84 -12.64 -9.30
C LEU A 119 17.27 -14.05 -9.47
N CYS A 120 18.11 -15.07 -9.37
CA CYS A 120 17.66 -16.46 -9.28
C CYS A 120 17.02 -16.74 -7.91
N GLU A 121 16.31 -17.87 -7.78
CA GLU A 121 15.62 -18.22 -6.52
C GLU A 121 16.59 -18.32 -5.33
N GLU A 122 17.79 -18.86 -5.54
CA GLU A 122 18.84 -18.97 -4.52
C GLU A 122 19.33 -17.58 -4.08
N GLN A 123 19.60 -16.68 -5.04
CA GLN A 123 19.98 -15.29 -4.76
C GLN A 123 18.89 -14.54 -3.99
N ILE A 124 17.60 -14.76 -4.32
CA ILE A 124 16.48 -14.17 -3.58
C ILE A 124 16.47 -14.65 -2.13
N LYS A 125 16.73 -15.94 -1.88
CA LYS A 125 16.78 -16.50 -0.52
C LYS A 125 17.97 -15.94 0.28
N VAL A 126 19.16 -15.88 -0.33
CA VAL A 126 20.35 -15.29 0.31
C VAL A 126 20.15 -13.80 0.60
N ARG A 127 19.65 -13.02 -0.37
CA ARG A 127 19.33 -11.60 -0.19
C ARG A 127 18.36 -11.38 0.97
N LYS A 128 17.28 -12.15 1.06
CA LYS A 128 16.31 -12.08 2.17
C LYS A 128 16.98 -12.37 3.52
N LEU A 129 17.82 -13.40 3.58
CA LEU A 129 18.51 -13.79 4.82
C LEU A 129 19.53 -12.72 5.25
N LEU A 130 20.31 -12.17 4.32
CA LEU A 130 21.26 -11.08 4.59
C LEU A 130 20.53 -9.79 5.02
N MET A 131 19.45 -9.40 4.34
CA MET A 131 18.63 -8.26 4.76
C MET A 131 18.07 -8.44 6.17
N GLN A 132 17.63 -9.66 6.54
CA GLN A 132 17.17 -10.00 7.89
C GLN A 132 18.29 -9.85 8.91
N LYS A 133 19.50 -10.35 8.63
CA LYS A 133 20.67 -10.22 9.51
C LYS A 133 21.07 -8.75 9.69
N VAL A 134 21.17 -7.99 8.61
CA VAL A 134 21.42 -6.54 8.64
C VAL A 134 20.37 -5.80 9.46
N LYS A 135 19.08 -6.18 9.34
CA LYS A 135 18.00 -5.60 10.15
C LYS A 135 18.20 -5.90 11.64
N ASN A 136 18.53 -7.14 11.98
CA ASN A 136 18.75 -7.57 13.37
C ASN A 136 19.99 -6.91 13.99
N GLU A 137 21.10 -6.85 13.26
CA GLU A 137 22.31 -6.15 13.71
C GLU A 137 22.08 -4.64 13.86
N GLY A 138 21.33 -4.04 12.92
CA GLY A 138 20.92 -2.65 13.05
C GLY A 138 20.13 -2.40 14.34
N LYS A 139 19.18 -3.26 14.69
CA LYS A 139 18.45 -3.19 15.96
C LYS A 139 19.37 -3.31 17.18
N ARG A 140 20.28 -4.28 17.15
CA ARG A 140 21.23 -4.56 18.24
C ARG A 140 22.13 -3.36 18.53
N ILE A 141 22.73 -2.78 17.49
CA ILE A 141 23.69 -1.68 17.62
C ILE A 141 23.02 -0.37 18.03
N THR A 142 21.76 -0.16 17.61
CA THR A 142 21.01 1.06 17.93
C THR A 142 20.17 0.95 19.20
N GLY A 143 20.19 -0.19 19.89
CA GLY A 143 19.38 -0.44 21.08
C GLY A 143 17.87 -0.53 20.83
N ARG A 144 17.42 -0.70 19.57
CA ARG A 144 15.99 -0.85 19.24
C ARG A 144 15.56 -2.30 19.42
N LEU A 145 15.12 -2.66 20.63
CA LEU A 145 14.80 -4.04 20.99
C LEU A 145 13.49 -4.54 20.35
N SER A 146 12.51 -3.68 20.05
CA SER A 146 11.24 -4.10 19.46
C SER A 146 10.88 -3.41 18.13
N ASP A 147 10.02 -4.05 17.33
CA ASP A 147 9.41 -3.44 16.14
C ASP A 147 8.22 -2.51 16.52
N SER A 148 7.84 -2.44 17.79
CA SER A 148 6.68 -1.73 18.34
C SER A 148 7.01 -0.58 19.29
N ASP A 149 8.28 -0.29 19.52
CA ASP A 149 8.67 0.80 20.41
C ASP A 149 8.38 2.11 19.68
N SER A 150 7.26 2.74 20.06
CA SER A 150 7.04 4.15 19.77
C SER A 150 8.25 4.88 20.33
N ASP A 151 9.00 5.56 19.47
CA ASP A 151 10.10 6.42 19.88
C ASP A 151 9.49 7.66 20.58
N SER A 152 8.93 7.46 21.76
CA SER A 152 8.56 8.54 22.67
C SER A 152 9.88 9.12 23.17
N ASP A 153 10.36 10.17 22.50
CA ASP A 153 11.59 10.91 22.79
C ASP A 153 11.47 11.75 24.08
N ASP A 154 10.75 11.24 25.09
CA ASP A 154 10.48 11.92 26.35
C ASP A 154 10.76 10.96 27.51
N GLY A 155 12.03 10.90 27.93
CA GLY A 155 12.40 10.33 29.23
C GLY A 155 13.79 9.71 29.25
N ASP A 156 14.70 10.38 29.96
CA ASP A 156 15.95 9.85 30.50
C ASP A 156 15.67 8.70 31.50
N ASP A 157 15.01 7.62 31.07
CA ASP A 157 14.83 6.42 31.87
C ASP A 157 15.96 5.45 31.53
N GLU A 158 17.06 5.58 32.27
CA GLU A 158 18.14 4.59 32.37
C GLU A 158 17.57 3.26 32.89
N SER A 159 16.90 2.51 32.03
CA SER A 159 16.45 1.17 32.35
C SER A 159 17.66 0.23 32.40
N ASP A 160 17.97 -0.24 33.61
CA ASP A 160 18.97 -1.24 33.96
C ASP A 160 18.90 -2.49 33.04
N LEU A 161 19.68 -2.47 31.96
CA LEU A 161 19.98 -3.68 31.20
C LEU A 161 21.04 -4.50 31.96
N PRO A 162 20.91 -5.84 32.01
CA PRO A 162 21.85 -6.69 32.74
C PRO A 162 23.29 -6.52 32.22
N SER A 163 24.13 -5.98 33.10
CA SER A 163 25.50 -5.46 32.94
C SER A 163 26.58 -6.44 32.42
N SER A 164 26.25 -7.61 31.86
CA SER A 164 27.26 -8.66 31.63
C SER A 164 27.72 -8.86 30.18
N GLN A 165 27.31 -8.03 29.22
CA GLN A 165 27.86 -8.07 27.85
C GLN A 165 28.36 -6.70 27.40
N ALA A 166 29.66 -6.51 27.58
CA ALA A 166 30.59 -5.60 26.90
C ALA A 166 30.01 -4.29 26.32
N THR A 167 30.46 -3.17 26.90
CA THR A 167 30.69 -1.78 26.41
C THR A 167 30.55 -1.46 24.90
N HIS A 168 29.58 -2.01 24.20
CA HIS A 168 29.30 -1.68 22.82
C HIS A 168 28.71 -0.28 22.80
N THR A 169 29.48 0.67 22.29
CA THR A 169 29.03 2.04 22.03
C THR A 169 27.73 1.97 21.23
N ILE A 170 26.62 2.32 21.85
CA ILE A 170 25.30 2.36 21.21
C ILE A 170 25.36 3.47 20.17
N LEU A 171 25.23 3.13 18.89
CA LEU A 171 25.20 4.11 17.81
C LEU A 171 23.75 4.44 17.50
N ARG A 172 23.37 5.71 17.50
CA ARG A 172 21.99 6.14 17.21
C ARG A 172 21.86 6.64 15.76
N TYR A 173 20.72 6.35 15.15
CA TYR A 173 20.36 6.97 13.88
C TYR A 173 19.96 8.43 14.07
N ASN A 174 20.37 9.27 13.13
CA ASN A 174 19.81 10.60 12.96
C ASN A 174 18.69 10.53 11.92
N PHE A 175 17.44 10.37 12.38
CA PHE A 175 16.28 10.29 11.50
C PHE A 175 15.88 11.63 10.86
N ALA A 176 16.26 12.76 11.47
CA ALA A 176 16.08 14.07 10.85
C ALA A 176 16.95 14.19 9.57
N ALA A 177 18.18 13.69 9.60
CA ALA A 177 19.14 13.78 8.50
C ALA A 177 18.99 12.69 7.42
N THR A 178 19.64 12.87 6.27
CA THR A 178 19.61 11.92 5.13
C THR A 178 20.53 10.71 5.36
N VAL A 179 20.50 9.74 4.43
CA VAL A 179 21.41 8.57 4.44
C VAL A 179 22.89 8.97 4.37
N THR A 180 23.20 10.14 3.81
CA THR A 180 24.57 10.64 3.64
C THR A 180 25.12 11.33 4.89
N HIS A 181 24.35 11.40 5.98
CA HIS A 181 24.81 12.00 7.23
C HIS A 181 25.89 11.14 7.88
N ALA A 182 26.96 11.77 8.40
CA ALA A 182 28.12 11.06 8.94
C ALA A 182 27.76 10.03 10.02
N ASP A 183 26.83 10.36 10.93
CA ASP A 183 26.41 9.43 11.98
C ASP A 183 25.65 8.22 11.43
N ASN A 184 24.79 8.43 10.42
CA ASN A 184 24.07 7.35 9.77
C ASN A 184 25.04 6.44 9.01
N ILE A 185 26.03 7.00 8.30
CA ILE A 185 27.08 6.25 7.61
C ILE A 185 27.86 5.38 8.60
N LYS A 186 28.28 5.91 9.74
CA LYS A 186 28.97 5.13 10.79
C LYS A 186 28.15 3.92 11.24
N VAL A 187 26.84 4.09 11.42
CA VAL A 187 25.94 2.98 11.78
C VAL A 187 25.88 1.96 10.64
N PHE A 188 25.72 2.39 9.38
CA PHE A 188 25.66 1.49 8.23
C PHE A 188 26.93 0.68 8.05
N ASP A 189 28.09 1.34 8.11
CA ASP A 189 29.39 0.69 8.03
C ASP A 189 29.57 -0.35 9.13
N ARG A 190 29.20 0.00 10.37
CA ARG A 190 29.31 -0.92 11.51
C ARG A 190 28.41 -2.15 11.33
N ILE A 191 27.17 -1.98 10.88
CA ILE A 191 26.24 -3.08 10.59
C ILE A 191 26.80 -3.97 9.48
N ALA A 192 27.26 -3.36 8.38
CA ALA A 192 27.79 -4.09 7.24
C ALA A 192 29.04 -4.89 7.63
N ASP A 193 29.94 -4.31 8.42
CA ASP A 193 31.15 -4.99 8.91
C ASP A 193 30.82 -6.21 9.78
N LEU A 194 29.88 -6.06 10.72
CA LEU A 194 29.48 -7.17 11.60
C LEU A 194 28.90 -8.32 10.79
N VAL A 195 27.91 -8.05 9.93
CA VAL A 195 27.30 -9.10 9.09
C VAL A 195 28.31 -9.70 8.11
N TRP A 196 29.22 -8.88 7.56
CA TRP A 196 30.29 -9.36 6.69
C TRP A 196 31.21 -10.33 7.43
N THR A 197 31.69 -9.95 8.62
CA THR A 197 32.56 -10.83 9.43
C THR A 197 31.89 -12.13 9.81
N GLU A 198 30.59 -12.11 10.13
CA GLU A 198 29.83 -13.31 10.50
C GLU A 198 29.56 -14.26 9.33
N GLN A 199 29.39 -13.73 8.11
CA GLN A 199 28.89 -14.48 6.95
C GLN A 199 29.91 -14.67 5.84
N ARG A 200 31.10 -14.08 5.91
CA ARG A 200 32.13 -14.22 4.87
C ARG A 200 32.81 -15.59 4.90
N ASP A 201 33.03 -16.15 6.09
CA ASP A 201 33.77 -17.41 6.27
C ASP A 201 32.80 -18.59 6.49
N PRO A 202 32.68 -19.53 5.52
CA PRO A 202 31.84 -20.71 5.67
C PRO A 202 32.25 -21.63 6.83
N THR A 203 33.49 -21.52 7.33
CA THR A 203 33.99 -22.32 8.45
C THR A 203 33.63 -21.74 9.81
N SER A 204 33.16 -20.48 9.86
CA SER A 204 32.71 -19.85 11.09
C SER A 204 31.43 -20.50 11.61
N SER A 205 31.34 -20.69 12.94
CA SER A 205 30.13 -21.19 13.60
C SER A 205 28.91 -20.26 13.43
N THR A 206 29.15 -18.98 13.11
CA THR A 206 28.10 -17.97 12.87
C THR A 206 27.59 -17.94 11.44
N TYR A 207 28.24 -18.66 10.51
CA TYR A 207 27.85 -18.70 9.11
C TYR A 207 26.54 -19.46 8.94
N SER A 208 25.54 -18.84 8.30
CA SER A 208 24.21 -19.44 8.15
C SER A 208 23.64 -19.36 6.74
N LEU A 209 24.44 -18.98 5.74
CA LEU A 209 23.99 -18.90 4.35
C LEU A 209 23.94 -20.30 3.72
N GLY A 210 22.75 -20.78 3.38
CA GLY A 210 22.53 -22.12 2.81
C GLY A 210 22.95 -22.30 1.34
N TYR A 211 23.56 -21.29 0.71
CA TYR A 211 23.87 -21.29 -0.72
C TYR A 211 25.31 -20.78 -0.98
N PRO A 212 26.33 -21.65 -0.93
CA PRO A 212 27.74 -21.25 -1.05
C PRO A 212 28.10 -20.70 -2.44
N ASN A 213 27.31 -21.02 -3.47
CA ASN A 213 27.52 -20.52 -4.84
C ASN A 213 27.05 -19.08 -5.04
N VAL A 214 26.34 -18.49 -4.07
CA VAL A 214 25.86 -17.12 -4.15
C VAL A 214 26.84 -16.22 -3.43
N SER A 215 27.65 -15.50 -4.19
CA SER A 215 28.53 -14.47 -3.65
C SER A 215 27.76 -13.20 -3.28
N PHE A 216 28.24 -12.50 -2.28
CA PHE A 216 27.77 -11.17 -1.89
C PHE A 216 28.97 -10.31 -1.53
N THR A 217 28.78 -9.00 -1.54
CA THR A 217 29.82 -7.99 -1.28
C THR A 217 29.47 -7.19 -0.04
N ARG A 218 30.45 -6.49 0.53
CA ARG A 218 30.21 -5.55 1.65
C ARG A 218 29.28 -4.43 1.21
N GLU A 219 29.37 -4.00 -0.03
CA GLU A 219 28.52 -2.96 -0.62
C GLU A 219 27.05 -3.40 -0.72
N ASP A 220 26.76 -4.69 -0.95
CA ASP A 220 25.39 -5.20 -0.87
C ASP A 220 24.82 -5.01 0.55
N LEU A 221 25.63 -5.29 1.58
CA LEU A 221 25.22 -5.15 2.98
C LEU A 221 24.99 -3.67 3.37
N LEU A 222 25.83 -2.76 2.88
CA LEU A 222 25.63 -1.32 3.05
C LEU A 222 24.31 -0.86 2.44
N GLU A 223 23.99 -1.29 1.21
CA GLU A 223 22.72 -0.94 0.58
C GLU A 223 21.52 -1.52 1.35
N PHE A 224 21.65 -2.72 1.92
CA PHE A 224 20.63 -3.29 2.79
C PHE A 224 20.46 -2.47 4.08
N ALA A 225 21.56 -1.99 4.68
CA ALA A 225 21.52 -1.15 5.87
C ALA A 225 20.84 0.19 5.58
N GLU A 226 21.19 0.85 4.46
CA GLU A 226 20.51 2.06 4.00
C GLU A 226 19.02 1.83 3.75
N THR A 227 18.66 0.72 3.10
CA THR A 227 17.27 0.37 2.81
C THR A 227 16.47 0.20 4.11
N ASN A 228 17.05 -0.46 5.11
CA ASN A 228 16.44 -0.61 6.43
C ASN A 228 16.26 0.74 7.12
N PHE A 229 17.28 1.61 7.10
CA PHE A 229 17.16 2.96 7.65
C PHE A 229 16.08 3.79 6.95
N ARG A 230 15.97 3.76 5.61
CA ARG A 230 14.91 4.47 4.89
C ARG A 230 13.52 4.01 5.34
N SER A 231 13.36 2.71 5.57
CA SER A 231 12.13 2.13 6.13
C SER A 231 11.86 2.61 7.55
N TRP A 232 12.86 2.56 8.45
CA TRP A 232 12.74 3.06 9.82
C TRP A 232 12.48 4.56 9.89
N LYS A 233 13.18 5.37 9.08
CA LYS A 233 12.92 6.80 8.94
C LYS A 233 11.50 7.08 8.47
N SER A 234 10.96 6.27 7.55
CA SER A 234 9.57 6.41 7.09
C SER A 234 8.57 6.16 8.22
N LYS A 235 8.84 5.17 9.10
CA LYS A 235 8.02 4.88 10.28
C LYS A 235 8.12 5.98 11.33
N TRP A 236 9.35 6.37 11.69
CA TRP A 236 9.63 7.47 12.62
C TRP A 236 8.89 8.75 12.19
N LYS A 237 8.92 9.08 10.88
CA LYS A 237 8.12 10.20 10.34
C LYS A 237 6.61 10.02 10.53
N GLY A 238 6.07 8.81 10.40
CA GLY A 238 4.66 8.55 10.67
C GLY A 238 4.30 8.71 12.14
N GLU A 239 5.22 8.38 13.05
CA GLU A 239 5.00 8.53 14.50
C GLU A 239 5.02 10.01 14.91
N HIS A 240 5.94 10.80 14.34
CA HIS A 240 6.13 12.20 14.70
C HIS A 240 5.21 13.16 13.92
N TYR A 241 4.74 12.77 12.74
CA TYR A 241 3.93 13.61 11.85
C TYR A 241 2.62 12.89 11.47
N PRO A 242 1.49 13.17 12.16
CA PRO A 242 0.23 12.42 11.99
C PRO A 242 -0.34 12.51 10.57
N GLU A 243 -0.12 13.62 9.87
CA GLU A 243 -0.52 13.79 8.47
C GLU A 243 0.26 12.88 7.52
N VAL A 244 1.54 12.63 7.81
CA VAL A 244 2.38 11.67 7.07
C VAL A 244 1.88 10.25 7.30
N ARG A 245 1.57 9.89 8.56
CA ARG A 245 0.96 8.60 8.90
C ARG A 245 -0.31 8.36 8.12
N ARG A 246 -1.25 9.31 8.17
CA ARG A 246 -2.53 9.21 7.44
C ARG A 246 -2.32 9.04 5.93
N LYS A 247 -1.34 9.74 5.35
CA LYS A 247 -0.99 9.60 3.93
C LYS A 247 -0.41 8.21 3.62
N GLN A 248 0.46 7.69 4.47
CA GLN A 248 1.06 6.35 4.34
C GLN A 248 0.00 5.24 4.48
N GLU A 249 -0.91 5.36 5.44
CA GLU A 249 -2.00 4.41 5.65
C GLU A 249 -2.95 4.35 4.45
N LYS A 250 -3.34 5.51 3.91
CA LYS A 250 -4.13 5.62 2.68
C LYS A 250 -3.40 4.98 1.48
N ALA A 251 -2.10 5.23 1.33
CA ALA A 251 -1.29 4.61 0.28
C ALA A 251 -1.22 3.08 0.43
N ALA A 252 -0.91 2.59 1.64
CA ALA A 252 -0.84 1.15 1.93
C ALA A 252 -2.20 0.45 1.74
N GLN A 253 -3.31 1.12 2.03
CA GLN A 253 -4.64 0.61 1.73
C GLN A 253 -4.88 0.48 0.22
N LYS A 254 -4.55 1.53 -0.55
CA LYS A 254 -4.66 1.50 -2.02
C LYS A 254 -3.81 0.40 -2.62
N ASP A 255 -2.58 0.22 -2.15
CA ASP A 255 -1.68 -0.84 -2.61
C ASP A 255 -2.25 -2.23 -2.31
N ARG A 256 -2.79 -2.44 -1.11
CA ARG A 256 -3.48 -3.70 -0.75
C ARG A 256 -4.67 -3.99 -1.67
N GLN A 257 -5.48 -2.98 -1.99
CA GLN A 257 -6.61 -3.13 -2.93
C GLN A 257 -6.12 -3.52 -4.33
N VAL A 258 -5.09 -2.86 -4.85
CA VAL A 258 -4.48 -3.21 -6.15
C VAL A 258 -3.95 -4.64 -6.16
N LEU A 259 -3.24 -5.05 -5.10
CA LEU A 259 -2.72 -6.42 -4.97
C LEU A 259 -3.85 -7.46 -4.94
N ARG A 260 -4.94 -7.21 -4.20
CA ARG A 260 -6.12 -8.08 -4.18
C ARG A 260 -6.78 -8.19 -5.56
N ARG A 261 -6.91 -7.07 -6.28
CA ARG A 261 -7.41 -7.06 -7.67
C ARG A 261 -6.52 -7.89 -8.59
N LYS A 262 -5.20 -7.76 -8.51
CA LYS A 262 -4.25 -8.60 -9.27
C LYS A 262 -4.40 -10.08 -8.91
N GLU A 263 -4.55 -10.41 -7.63
CA GLU A 263 -4.76 -11.79 -7.19
C GLU A 263 -6.09 -12.36 -7.70
N LEU A 264 -7.17 -11.57 -7.71
CA LEU A 264 -8.45 -11.95 -8.31
C LEU A 264 -8.32 -12.23 -9.81
N LYS A 265 -7.68 -11.33 -10.59
CA LYS A 265 -7.36 -11.55 -12.02
C LYS A 265 -6.61 -12.86 -12.20
N ALA A 266 -5.51 -13.06 -11.46
CA ALA A 266 -4.68 -14.25 -11.54
C ALA A 266 -5.43 -15.54 -11.17
N ASN A 267 -6.33 -15.49 -10.18
CA ASN A 267 -7.15 -16.63 -9.80
C ASN A 267 -8.17 -16.97 -10.88
N ARG A 268 -8.87 -15.98 -11.45
CA ARG A 268 -9.85 -16.16 -12.53
C ARG A 268 -9.20 -16.66 -13.83
N LEU A 269 -8.01 -16.17 -14.16
CA LEU A 269 -7.23 -16.65 -15.31
C LEU A 269 -7.01 -18.17 -15.28
N LYS A 270 -6.85 -18.77 -14.09
CA LYS A 270 -6.70 -20.23 -13.94
C LYS A 270 -7.96 -21.00 -14.38
N ALA A 271 -9.16 -20.40 -14.28
CA ALA A 271 -10.43 -21.02 -14.62
C ALA A 271 -10.90 -20.78 -16.06
N VAL A 272 -10.17 -19.96 -16.84
CA VAL A 272 -10.52 -19.61 -18.23
C VAL A 272 -10.70 -20.85 -19.10
N SER A 273 -9.81 -21.84 -19.00
CA SER A 273 -9.89 -23.08 -19.78
C SER A 273 -11.19 -23.85 -19.51
N ASP A 274 -11.53 -24.02 -18.23
CA ASP A 274 -12.74 -24.73 -17.79
C ASP A 274 -14.00 -23.96 -18.24
N TYR A 275 -13.95 -22.63 -18.16
CA TYR A 275 -15.03 -21.75 -18.62
C TYR A 275 -15.26 -21.87 -20.13
N LYS A 276 -14.19 -21.79 -20.94
CA LYS A 276 -14.26 -21.98 -22.39
C LYS A 276 -14.86 -23.34 -22.76
N GLN A 277 -14.44 -24.40 -22.06
CA GLN A 277 -14.96 -25.74 -22.31
C GLN A 277 -16.46 -25.84 -22.01
N LYS A 278 -16.91 -25.25 -20.90
CA LYS A 278 -18.29 -25.32 -20.39
C LYS A 278 -19.25 -24.41 -21.17
N TYR A 279 -18.90 -23.14 -21.37
CA TYR A 279 -19.80 -22.12 -21.92
C TYR A 279 -19.52 -21.77 -23.39
N LYS A 280 -18.45 -22.33 -23.98
CA LYS A 280 -18.03 -22.07 -25.38
C LYS A 280 -17.76 -20.60 -25.70
N ARG A 281 -17.39 -19.81 -24.69
CA ARG A 281 -17.08 -18.37 -24.77
C ARG A 281 -15.72 -18.10 -24.14
N ASP A 282 -14.99 -17.09 -24.63
CA ASP A 282 -13.67 -16.70 -24.10
C ASP A 282 -13.76 -15.49 -23.16
N PRO A 283 -13.64 -15.66 -21.84
CA PRO A 283 -13.77 -14.57 -20.90
C PRO A 283 -12.47 -13.78 -20.70
N ILE A 284 -11.38 -14.05 -21.45
CA ILE A 284 -10.10 -13.35 -21.26
C ILE A 284 -10.26 -11.83 -21.38
N CYS A 285 -11.11 -11.37 -22.30
CA CYS A 285 -11.37 -9.95 -22.55
C CYS A 285 -11.89 -9.17 -21.32
N ILE A 286 -12.51 -9.84 -20.34
CA ILE A 286 -13.04 -9.19 -19.13
C ILE A 286 -12.11 -9.29 -17.92
N LEU A 287 -10.93 -9.91 -18.08
CA LEU A 287 -9.99 -10.20 -17.01
C LEU A 287 -8.88 -9.16 -16.89
N GLU A 288 -9.25 -7.88 -16.82
CA GLU A 288 -8.32 -6.81 -16.48
C GLU A 288 -8.33 -6.41 -15.01
N THR A 289 -7.18 -5.94 -14.52
CA THR A 289 -7.01 -5.56 -13.10
C THR A 289 -7.94 -4.40 -12.73
N ASP A 290 -8.17 -3.47 -13.65
CA ASP A 290 -9.08 -2.34 -13.44
C ASP A 290 -10.55 -2.74 -13.46
N PHE A 291 -10.85 -3.92 -14.01
CA PHE A 291 -12.18 -4.50 -14.03
C PHE A 291 -12.43 -5.39 -12.81
N MET A 292 -11.44 -5.69 -11.97
CA MET A 292 -11.67 -6.51 -10.77
C MET A 292 -12.38 -5.69 -9.68
N SER A 293 -13.24 -6.34 -8.91
CA SER A 293 -13.89 -5.76 -7.73
C SER A 293 -12.85 -5.46 -6.65
N ASP A 294 -13.08 -4.39 -5.88
CA ASP A 294 -12.29 -4.12 -4.69
C ASP A 294 -12.81 -4.98 -3.53
N GLU A 295 -11.90 -5.62 -2.80
CA GLU A 295 -12.20 -6.39 -1.60
C GLU A 295 -11.66 -5.62 -0.40
N ILE A 296 -12.55 -5.17 0.50
CA ILE A 296 -12.17 -4.37 1.68
C ILE A 296 -12.60 -5.08 2.97
N SER A 297 -11.75 -4.99 4.00
CA SER A 297 -12.00 -5.59 5.32
C SER A 297 -12.44 -4.55 6.36
N ALA A 298 -12.17 -3.27 6.09
CA ALA A 298 -12.58 -2.14 6.91
C ALA A 298 -12.59 -0.86 6.04
N PRO A 299 -13.46 0.11 6.34
CA PRO A 299 -13.42 1.42 5.71
C PRO A 299 -12.13 2.16 6.09
N SER A 300 -11.73 3.14 5.29
CA SER A 300 -10.57 4.02 5.55
C SER A 300 -10.87 5.09 6.61
N ALA A 301 -11.84 4.86 7.48
CA ALA A 301 -12.25 5.85 8.45
C ALA A 301 -11.16 5.97 9.54
N ASP A 302 -10.83 7.20 9.90
CA ASP A 302 -9.88 7.52 10.97
C ASP A 302 -10.46 7.14 12.36
N ASP A 303 -11.78 6.94 12.44
CA ASP A 303 -12.52 6.58 13.65
C ASP A 303 -12.63 5.05 13.82
N GLU A 304 -12.17 4.55 14.97
CA GLU A 304 -12.20 3.13 15.35
C GLU A 304 -13.64 2.60 15.47
N ASP A 305 -14.57 3.41 15.96
CA ASP A 305 -15.96 3.00 16.16
C ASP A 305 -16.65 2.68 14.82
N THR A 306 -16.45 3.53 13.81
CA THR A 306 -17.00 3.29 12.46
C THR A 306 -16.41 2.04 11.81
N ARG A 307 -15.13 1.73 12.06
CA ARG A 307 -14.48 0.51 11.55
C ARG A 307 -15.04 -0.73 12.24
N ASP A 308 -15.27 -0.65 13.53
CA ASP A 308 -15.84 -1.73 14.33
C ASP A 308 -17.31 -1.99 13.99
N GLU A 309 -18.11 -0.95 13.80
CA GLU A 309 -19.49 -1.07 13.34
C GLU A 309 -19.54 -1.74 11.95
N HIS A 310 -18.70 -1.30 11.02
CA HIS A 310 -18.60 -1.92 9.71
C HIS A 310 -18.23 -3.40 9.78
N ARG A 311 -17.26 -3.76 10.65
CA ARG A 311 -16.88 -5.15 10.89
C ARG A 311 -18.05 -5.96 11.44
N ARG A 312 -18.81 -5.43 12.42
CA ARG A 312 -20.01 -6.08 12.97
C ARG A 312 -21.06 -6.31 11.88
N ARG A 313 -21.27 -5.33 10.99
CA ARG A 313 -22.18 -5.45 9.83
C ARG A 313 -21.76 -6.58 8.89
N LEU A 314 -20.46 -6.67 8.58
CA LEU A 314 -19.90 -7.74 7.74
C LEU A 314 -20.09 -9.13 8.33
N VAL A 315 -19.75 -9.30 9.61
CA VAL A 315 -19.91 -10.58 10.32
C VAL A 315 -21.38 -11.01 10.31
N LYS A 316 -22.28 -10.08 10.64
CA LYS A 316 -23.74 -10.34 10.65
C LYS A 316 -24.22 -10.80 9.28
N ALA A 317 -23.84 -10.12 8.21
CA ALA A 317 -24.23 -10.47 6.85
C ALA A 317 -23.60 -11.79 6.36
N ALA A 318 -22.41 -12.13 6.85
CA ALA A 318 -21.75 -13.40 6.56
C ALA A 318 -22.30 -14.58 7.37
N HIS A 319 -23.25 -14.36 8.29
CA HIS A 319 -23.82 -15.37 9.19
C HIS A 319 -22.75 -16.13 10.01
N LEU A 320 -21.67 -15.43 10.38
CA LEU A 320 -20.59 -16.01 11.18
C LEU A 320 -20.87 -15.85 12.67
N GLY A 321 -20.48 -16.85 13.46
CA GLY A 321 -20.61 -16.82 14.92
C GLY A 321 -19.61 -15.84 15.58
N PRO A 322 -19.82 -15.48 16.86
CA PRO A 322 -18.96 -14.54 17.59
C PRO A 322 -17.47 -14.93 17.63
N THR A 323 -17.17 -16.22 17.61
CA THR A 323 -15.82 -16.76 17.66
C THR A 323 -15.06 -16.66 16.33
N GLN A 324 -15.75 -16.44 15.20
CA GLN A 324 -15.15 -16.27 13.87
C GLN A 324 -14.94 -14.80 13.49
N GLN A 325 -15.22 -13.86 14.41
CA GLN A 325 -15.31 -12.42 14.15
C GLN A 325 -13.99 -11.74 13.78
N ARG A 326 -12.83 -12.35 14.08
CA ARG A 326 -11.66 -11.51 14.29
C ARG A 326 -11.07 -10.86 13.04
N ASN A 327 -11.03 -11.44 11.83
CA ASN A 327 -10.38 -10.74 10.69
C ASN A 327 -10.76 -11.16 9.25
N ASP A 328 -11.71 -12.09 9.06
CA ASP A 328 -11.75 -12.84 7.78
C ASP A 328 -12.99 -12.61 6.92
N VAL A 329 -13.72 -11.49 7.06
CA VAL A 329 -14.83 -11.16 6.15
C VAL A 329 -14.48 -9.96 5.30
N TRP A 330 -14.66 -10.08 3.99
CA TRP A 330 -14.42 -8.99 3.06
C TRP A 330 -15.74 -8.50 2.44
N GLU A 331 -15.92 -7.20 2.40
CA GLU A 331 -16.89 -6.56 1.52
C GLU A 331 -16.38 -6.59 0.08
N VAL A 332 -17.27 -6.92 -0.85
CA VAL A 332 -17.02 -6.82 -2.29
C VAL A 332 -17.67 -5.55 -2.81
N ILE A 333 -16.85 -4.59 -3.26
CA ILE A 333 -17.29 -3.37 -3.93
C ILE A 333 -17.06 -3.54 -5.43
N ARG A 334 -18.13 -3.50 -6.22
CA ARG A 334 -18.06 -3.71 -7.68
C ARG A 334 -17.81 -2.40 -8.41
N PRO A 335 -17.11 -2.39 -9.54
CA PRO A 335 -17.08 -1.20 -10.40
C PRO A 335 -18.49 -0.93 -10.94
N GLY A 336 -18.97 0.31 -10.80
CA GLY A 336 -20.34 0.71 -11.16
C GLY A 336 -20.65 0.56 -12.64
N PHE A 337 -19.63 0.71 -13.50
CA PHE A 337 -19.77 0.53 -14.94
C PHE A 337 -20.06 -0.92 -15.37
N GLN A 338 -19.99 -1.91 -14.48
CA GLN A 338 -20.13 -3.31 -14.89
C GLN A 338 -21.57 -3.70 -15.15
N SER A 339 -21.81 -4.21 -16.36
CA SER A 339 -23.07 -4.83 -16.71
C SER A 339 -23.36 -6.08 -15.87
N VAL A 340 -24.63 -6.48 -15.90
CA VAL A 340 -25.11 -7.72 -15.28
C VAL A 340 -24.45 -8.94 -15.94
N GLU A 341 -24.27 -8.93 -17.27
CA GLU A 341 -23.62 -10.02 -18.00
C GLU A 341 -22.17 -10.21 -17.56
N MET A 342 -21.37 -9.12 -17.53
CA MET A 342 -19.98 -9.16 -17.07
C MET A 342 -19.86 -9.65 -15.62
N SER A 343 -20.78 -9.21 -14.76
CA SER A 343 -20.85 -9.66 -13.36
C SER A 343 -21.12 -11.18 -13.28
N LYS A 344 -22.05 -11.68 -14.10
CA LYS A 344 -22.38 -13.11 -14.17
C LYS A 344 -21.18 -13.95 -14.62
N THR A 345 -20.49 -13.54 -15.69
CA THR A 345 -19.28 -14.24 -16.18
C THR A 345 -18.20 -14.34 -15.10
N LYS A 346 -17.99 -13.30 -14.30
CA LYS A 346 -17.03 -13.33 -13.18
C LYS A 346 -17.46 -14.27 -12.06
N ASN A 347 -18.74 -14.29 -11.71
CA ASN A 347 -19.28 -15.20 -10.70
C ASN A 347 -19.11 -16.66 -11.15
N ASP A 348 -19.41 -16.97 -12.41
CA ASP A 348 -19.18 -18.30 -13.00
C ASP A 348 -17.69 -18.71 -12.92
N LEU A 349 -16.76 -17.78 -13.20
CA LEU A 349 -15.32 -18.03 -13.07
C LEU A 349 -14.93 -18.30 -11.62
N ASP A 350 -15.44 -17.51 -10.68
CA ASP A 350 -15.16 -17.69 -9.25
C ASP A 350 -15.68 -19.04 -8.74
N GLU A 351 -16.85 -19.50 -9.21
CA GLU A 351 -17.37 -20.84 -8.93
C GLU A 351 -16.44 -21.95 -9.43
N LEU A 352 -15.90 -21.82 -10.65
CA LEU A 352 -14.95 -22.79 -11.20
C LEU A 352 -13.64 -22.81 -10.40
N VAL A 353 -13.11 -21.65 -10.02
CA VAL A 353 -11.94 -21.54 -9.12
C VAL A 353 -12.22 -22.23 -7.78
N ASN A 354 -13.39 -22.00 -7.20
CA ASN A 354 -13.78 -22.59 -5.92
C ASN A 354 -13.88 -24.11 -6.00
N LYS A 355 -14.56 -24.65 -7.02
CA LYS A 355 -14.65 -26.12 -7.26
C LYS A 355 -13.27 -26.77 -7.40
N ARG A 356 -12.34 -26.09 -8.08
CA ARG A 356 -10.95 -26.56 -8.20
C ARG A 356 -10.24 -26.58 -6.85
N ARG A 357 -10.37 -25.50 -6.06
CA ARG A 357 -9.78 -25.40 -4.71
C ARG A 357 -10.34 -26.45 -3.76
N GLU A 358 -11.65 -26.67 -3.76
CA GLU A 358 -12.30 -27.72 -2.95
C GLU A 358 -11.74 -29.10 -3.28
N THR A 359 -11.61 -29.41 -4.58
CA THR A 359 -11.01 -30.67 -5.04
C THR A 359 -9.56 -30.82 -4.57
N GLN A 360 -8.78 -29.74 -4.64
CA GLN A 360 -7.38 -29.73 -4.19
C GLN A 360 -7.26 -29.86 -2.65
N ASN A 361 -8.14 -29.20 -1.90
CA ASN A 361 -8.17 -29.27 -0.44
C ASN A 361 -8.55 -30.67 0.04
N LYS A 362 -9.55 -31.29 -0.60
CA LYS A 362 -9.92 -32.71 -0.36
C LYS A 362 -8.74 -33.65 -0.59
N LYS A 363 -7.96 -33.44 -1.66
CA LYS A 363 -6.76 -34.25 -1.96
C LYS A 363 -5.62 -34.03 -0.97
N THR A 364 -5.37 -32.80 -0.57
CA THR A 364 -4.21 -32.43 0.28
C THR A 364 -4.50 -32.54 1.78
N LYS A 365 -5.74 -32.83 2.18
CA LYS A 365 -6.22 -32.77 3.58
C LYS A 365 -5.93 -31.42 4.26
N ARG A 366 -5.73 -30.36 3.48
CA ARG A 366 -5.49 -29.01 3.99
C ARG A 366 -6.81 -28.29 4.13
N ILE A 367 -7.19 -27.96 5.36
CA ILE A 367 -8.32 -27.09 5.65
C ILE A 367 -7.81 -25.65 5.55
N ARG A 368 -7.80 -25.10 4.34
CA ARG A 368 -7.68 -23.63 4.17
C ARG A 368 -9.10 -23.07 4.11
N GLY A 369 -9.51 -22.39 5.18
CA GLY A 369 -10.78 -21.70 5.24
C GLY A 369 -10.88 -20.66 4.12
N ARG A 370 -12.07 -20.55 3.52
CA ARG A 370 -12.39 -19.46 2.61
C ARG A 370 -12.73 -18.24 3.45
N VAL A 371 -12.09 -17.11 3.16
CA VAL A 371 -12.50 -15.79 3.65
C VAL A 371 -13.90 -15.50 3.08
N PRO A 372 -14.96 -15.39 3.91
CA PRO A 372 -16.29 -15.07 3.41
C PRO A 372 -16.32 -13.70 2.75
N ARG A 373 -17.10 -13.60 1.67
CA ARG A 373 -17.26 -12.39 0.88
C ARG A 373 -18.71 -11.96 0.96
N VAL A 374 -18.94 -10.73 1.39
CA VAL A 374 -20.28 -10.14 1.51
C VAL A 374 -20.42 -9.06 0.45
N ASN A 375 -21.54 -9.08 -0.26
CA ASN A 375 -21.88 -8.05 -1.24
C ASN A 375 -23.07 -7.25 -0.69
N PHE A 376 -22.82 -6.00 -0.29
CA PHE A 376 -23.88 -5.08 0.16
C PHE A 376 -24.55 -4.32 -1.00
N GLY A 377 -24.20 -4.62 -2.25
CA GLY A 377 -24.66 -3.88 -3.42
C GLY A 377 -23.82 -2.63 -3.72
N ASN A 378 -22.85 -2.30 -2.86
CA ASN A 378 -21.99 -1.14 -3.03
C ASN A 378 -21.17 -1.21 -4.33
N THR A 379 -21.14 -0.07 -5.03
CA THR A 379 -20.37 0.12 -6.24
C THR A 379 -19.43 1.32 -6.11
N HIS A 380 -18.36 1.33 -6.91
CA HIS A 380 -17.49 2.49 -7.05
C HIS A 380 -17.58 3.09 -8.45
N ASN A 381 -17.58 4.41 -8.56
CA ASN A 381 -17.74 5.14 -9.83
C ASN A 381 -16.39 5.52 -10.48
N ARG A 382 -15.34 4.74 -10.20
CA ARG A 382 -14.04 4.92 -10.86
C ARG A 382 -14.16 4.63 -12.36
N ILE A 383 -13.76 5.61 -13.16
CA ILE A 383 -13.68 5.51 -14.61
C ILE A 383 -12.62 4.44 -14.99
N PRO A 384 -12.98 3.47 -15.86
CA PRO A 384 -12.04 2.46 -16.34
C PRO A 384 -10.97 3.11 -17.23
N ARG A 385 -9.71 2.69 -17.05
CA ARG A 385 -8.58 3.17 -17.87
C ARG A 385 -8.41 2.36 -19.15
N SER A 386 -8.81 1.10 -19.10
CA SER A 386 -8.77 0.18 -20.23
C SER A 386 -10.05 0.30 -21.07
N THR A 387 -9.93 0.08 -22.37
CA THR A 387 -11.05 0.06 -23.31
C THR A 387 -12.07 -1.01 -22.92
N LEU A 388 -13.34 -0.64 -22.87
CA LEU A 388 -14.46 -1.54 -22.58
C LEU A 388 -15.08 -2.10 -23.86
N TYR A 389 -15.63 -3.30 -23.78
CA TYR A 389 -16.57 -3.79 -24.79
C TYR A 389 -17.99 -3.32 -24.44
N PRO A 390 -18.87 -3.06 -25.43
CA PRO A 390 -20.25 -2.63 -25.20
C PRO A 390 -21.01 -3.48 -24.16
N PHE A 391 -20.94 -4.81 -24.25
CA PHE A 391 -21.62 -5.72 -23.31
C PHE A 391 -21.14 -5.59 -21.86
N MET A 392 -19.96 -5.00 -21.63
CA MET A 392 -19.38 -4.82 -20.30
C MET A 392 -19.95 -3.60 -19.58
N LEU A 393 -20.51 -2.65 -20.32
CA LEU A 393 -20.94 -1.35 -19.83
C LEU A 393 -22.37 -1.42 -19.29
N SER A 394 -22.56 -0.89 -18.09
CA SER A 394 -23.86 -0.62 -17.51
C SER A 394 -24.38 0.70 -18.09
N GLN A 395 -25.40 0.63 -18.93
CA GLN A 395 -26.00 1.82 -19.55
C GLN A 395 -26.45 2.86 -18.51
N PRO A 396 -27.17 2.49 -17.42
CA PRO A 396 -27.56 3.46 -16.40
C PRO A 396 -26.38 4.19 -15.76
N TRP A 397 -25.26 3.48 -15.54
CA TRP A 397 -24.06 4.09 -14.98
C TRP A 397 -23.41 5.07 -15.95
N TYR A 398 -23.39 4.73 -17.24
CA TYR A 398 -22.85 5.62 -18.27
C TYR A 398 -23.69 6.89 -18.39
N ASP A 399 -25.01 6.75 -18.41
CA ASP A 399 -25.93 7.88 -18.51
C ASP A 399 -25.82 8.81 -17.29
N GLU A 400 -25.63 8.26 -16.09
CA GLU A 400 -25.53 9.05 -14.84
C GLU A 400 -24.18 9.75 -14.66
N HIS A 401 -23.07 9.12 -15.08
CA HIS A 401 -21.73 9.59 -14.72
C HIS A 401 -20.86 10.05 -15.89
N VAL A 402 -21.24 9.73 -17.12
CA VAL A 402 -20.41 10.00 -18.30
C VAL A 402 -21.18 10.85 -19.31
N ALA A 403 -22.41 10.48 -19.65
CA ALA A 403 -23.20 11.19 -20.64
C ALA A 403 -23.44 12.65 -20.22
N GLY A 404 -23.19 13.59 -21.14
CA GLY A 404 -23.31 15.02 -20.89
C GLY A 404 -22.10 15.66 -20.20
N ASN A 405 -21.06 14.89 -19.88
CA ASN A 405 -19.79 15.41 -19.38
C ASN A 405 -18.69 15.24 -20.45
N GLU A 406 -18.44 16.29 -21.23
CA GLU A 406 -17.49 16.29 -22.36
C GLU A 406 -16.08 15.79 -21.98
N GLU A 407 -15.60 16.10 -20.77
CA GLU A 407 -14.28 15.65 -20.29
C GLU A 407 -14.24 14.13 -20.08
N LEU A 408 -15.35 13.55 -19.60
CA LEU A 408 -15.44 12.13 -19.29
C LEU A 408 -15.83 11.28 -20.49
N GLU A 409 -16.65 11.81 -21.41
CA GLU A 409 -17.03 11.13 -22.65
C GLU A 409 -15.80 10.76 -23.50
N GLY A 410 -14.82 11.65 -23.61
CA GLY A 410 -13.56 11.38 -24.30
C GLY A 410 -12.61 10.43 -23.53
N THR A 411 -12.87 10.20 -22.24
CA THR A 411 -12.02 9.35 -21.39
C THR A 411 -12.45 7.89 -21.43
N VAL A 412 -13.75 7.60 -21.55
CA VAL A 412 -14.27 6.23 -21.60
C VAL A 412 -14.14 5.67 -23.02
N MET A 413 -13.11 4.85 -23.23
CA MET A 413 -12.89 4.19 -24.51
C MET A 413 -13.77 2.94 -24.64
N ILE A 414 -14.58 2.86 -25.69
CA ILE A 414 -15.48 1.71 -25.96
C ILE A 414 -15.14 1.12 -27.33
N PHE A 415 -14.98 -0.21 -27.40
CA PHE A 415 -14.82 -0.92 -28.66
C PHE A 415 -16.08 -0.86 -29.51
N SER A 416 -15.94 -0.88 -30.83
CA SER A 416 -17.08 -0.80 -31.75
C SER A 416 -17.99 -2.04 -31.74
N LYS A 417 -17.48 -3.20 -31.33
CA LYS A 417 -18.18 -4.49 -31.39
C LYS A 417 -17.80 -5.38 -30.22
N ASP A 418 -18.77 -6.19 -29.77
CA ASP A 418 -18.56 -7.20 -28.75
C ASP A 418 -17.73 -8.39 -29.26
N PRO A 419 -16.99 -9.07 -28.37
CA PRO A 419 -16.28 -10.28 -28.71
C PRO A 419 -17.28 -11.42 -28.94
N ARG A 420 -16.93 -12.36 -29.83
CA ARG A 420 -17.80 -13.47 -30.22
C ARG A 420 -18.38 -14.21 -29.01
N GLY A 421 -19.71 -14.31 -28.96
CA GLY A 421 -20.46 -15.01 -27.91
C GLY A 421 -20.78 -14.15 -26.68
N PHE A 422 -20.52 -12.85 -26.71
CA PHE A 422 -20.98 -11.87 -25.73
C PHE A 422 -21.84 -10.82 -26.43
N GLY A 423 -22.79 -10.20 -25.73
CA GLY A 423 -23.64 -9.14 -26.29
C GLY A 423 -24.72 -9.60 -27.28
N ASP A 424 -24.75 -10.87 -27.67
CA ASP A 424 -25.77 -11.45 -28.58
C ASP A 424 -27.15 -11.65 -27.91
N SER A 425 -27.48 -10.90 -26.85
CA SER A 425 -28.68 -11.11 -26.01
C SER A 425 -29.89 -10.34 -26.48
#